data_AF-A0A4R4S6Q0-F1
#
_entry.id   AF-A0A4R4S6Q0-F1
#
_cell.length_a   1.000
_cell.length_b   1.000
_cell.length_c   1.000
_cell.angle_alpha   90.00
_cell.angle_beta   90.00
_cell.angle_gamma   90.00
#
_symmetry.space_group_name_H-M   'P 1'
#
loop_
_entity.id
_entity.type
_entity.pdbx_description
1 polymer ?
#
loop_
_entity_poly.entity_id
_entity_poly.type
_entity_poly.pdbx_seq_one_letter_code
_entity_poly.pdbx_strand_id
1 'polypeptide(L)'
;MNTGLDRADFLTTTPSSTIGERLLAEHYPGGQGRPLQVITDRSDTASVTAALQDAPGVAGVGAPLPSTDGRLAKLDVVLTDPPDSEAAKDTVRNLRETVPDATFGASTASEIDLADAQSHDRAVVIPLVLGVVLLVLIALLRALVAPLLVIATVVVSYFAALGASWLLFRYVFGFPALDTQVALMGFLFMVALGVDYNLFLVSRIREEAAHGDHRAGVLRGLAVTGGVISSAGLVLAATFGALGVMPVTMMVQVGVLVSLGVLLDTFFVRSVVVPALALDTGRHFWWPARRIEAPPAKRPREVAHH
;
A
#
# COMPACT_ATOMS: atom_id res chain seq x y z
N MET A 1 -1.33 14.58 5.87
CA MET A 1 -1.24 13.17 6.28
C MET A 1 0.23 12.91 6.50
N ASN A 2 0.64 12.61 7.74
CA ASN A 2 2.04 12.36 8.04
C ASN A 2 2.34 10.89 7.78
N THR A 3 3.50 10.59 7.22
CA THR A 3 3.93 9.23 6.86
C THR A 3 5.27 8.91 7.51
N GLY A 4 5.45 7.65 7.89
CA GLY A 4 6.62 7.19 8.66
C GLY A 4 6.27 7.11 10.14
N LEU A 5 6.16 5.88 10.65
CA LEU A 5 6.05 5.64 12.08
C LEU A 5 7.46 5.62 12.69
N ASP A 6 7.62 6.26 13.85
CA ASP A 6 8.82 6.04 14.67
C ASP A 6 8.76 4.63 15.28
N ARG A 7 9.94 4.07 15.60
CA ARG A 7 10.13 2.75 16.22
C ARG A 7 9.29 2.58 17.48
N ALA A 8 9.16 3.64 18.29
CA ALA A 8 8.34 3.63 19.50
C ALA A 8 6.84 3.42 19.22
N ASP A 9 6.39 3.78 18.02
CA ASP A 9 5.00 3.70 17.58
C ASP A 9 4.69 2.42 16.79
N PHE A 10 5.64 1.49 16.62
CA PHE A 10 5.39 0.22 15.92
C PHE A 10 4.44 -0.71 16.68
N LEU A 11 4.36 -0.55 18.00
CA LEU A 11 3.49 -1.34 18.86
C LEU A 11 2.37 -0.46 19.40
N THR A 12 1.15 -1.02 19.46
CA THR A 12 -0.03 -0.29 19.96
C THR A 12 -0.10 -0.24 21.48
N THR A 13 0.81 -0.95 22.14
CA THR A 13 1.00 -0.93 23.59
C THR A 13 2.40 -0.43 23.90
N THR A 14 2.65 -0.05 25.15
CA THR A 14 4.00 0.24 25.66
C THR A 14 4.55 -0.97 26.43
N PRO A 15 5.08 -2.00 25.75
CA PRO A 15 5.75 -3.10 26.44
C PRO A 15 7.03 -2.60 27.12
N SER A 16 7.51 -3.36 28.09
CA SER A 16 8.71 -3.05 28.87
C SER A 16 9.96 -2.78 28.01
N SER A 17 10.03 -3.32 26.79
CA SER A 17 11.08 -3.02 25.81
C SER A 17 11.08 -1.55 25.35
N THR A 18 9.91 -0.97 25.06
CA THR A 18 9.79 0.44 24.64
C THR A 18 10.12 1.42 25.77
N ILE A 19 9.82 1.03 27.02
CA ILE A 19 10.20 1.79 28.22
C ILE A 19 11.71 1.71 28.44
N GLY A 20 12.30 0.52 28.29
CA GLY A 20 13.75 0.33 28.38
C GLY A 20 14.51 1.15 27.34
N GLU A 21 14.00 1.22 26.11
CA GLU A 21 14.60 2.01 25.02
C GLU A 21 14.49 3.53 25.29
N ARG A 22 13.35 4.01 25.82
CA ARG A 22 13.19 5.40 26.27
C ARG A 22 14.15 5.76 27.41
N LEU A 23 14.28 4.89 28.41
CA LEU A 23 15.21 5.09 29.53
C LEU A 23 16.67 5.09 29.07
N LEU A 24 17.03 4.22 28.11
CA LEU A 24 18.32 4.23 27.45
C LEU A 24 18.56 5.55 26.71
N ALA A 25 17.57 6.05 25.97
CA ALA A 25 17.68 7.34 25.27
C ALA A 25 17.79 8.54 26.22
N GLU A 26 17.11 8.51 27.37
CA GLU A 26 17.20 9.55 28.42
C GLU A 26 18.57 9.56 29.12
N HIS A 27 19.19 8.40 29.34
CA HIS A 27 20.44 8.28 30.09
C HIS A 27 21.69 8.22 29.19
N TYR A 28 21.54 7.92 27.90
CA TYR A 28 22.60 7.90 26.89
C TYR A 28 22.19 8.74 25.66
N PRO A 29 22.14 10.08 25.79
CA PRO A 29 21.79 10.97 24.68
C PRO A 29 22.75 10.82 23.48
N GLY A 30 22.21 10.95 22.26
CA GLY A 30 22.99 11.03 21.01
C GLY A 30 23.07 9.74 20.17
N GLY A 31 22.14 8.78 20.28
CA GLY A 31 22.16 7.63 19.35
C GLY A 31 23.27 6.59 19.60
N GLN A 32 23.92 6.60 20.77
CA GLN A 32 24.87 5.54 21.17
C GLN A 32 24.25 4.13 21.16
N GLY A 33 22.93 4.02 21.37
CA GLY A 33 22.20 2.76 21.26
C GLY A 33 21.97 2.27 19.82
N ARG A 34 22.11 3.15 18.81
CA ARG A 34 21.84 2.87 17.39
C ARG A 34 22.78 3.68 16.48
N PRO A 35 24.10 3.46 16.56
CA PRO A 35 25.06 4.22 15.75
C PRO A 35 24.83 3.99 14.25
N LEU A 36 25.04 5.03 13.46
CA LEU A 36 25.20 4.96 12.01
C LEU A 36 26.48 4.19 11.70
N GLN A 37 26.43 3.25 10.76
CA GLN A 37 27.60 2.49 10.35
C GLN A 37 28.14 3.06 9.04
N VAL A 38 29.43 3.37 9.03
CA VAL A 38 30.14 3.80 7.83
C VAL A 38 31.22 2.78 7.53
N ILE A 39 31.21 2.22 6.32
CA ILE A 39 32.20 1.27 5.83
C ILE A 39 33.02 1.95 4.76
N THR A 40 34.34 1.88 4.88
CA THR A 40 35.27 2.51 3.93
C THR A 40 36.49 1.61 3.70
N ASP A 41 37.22 1.86 2.64
CA ASP A 41 38.51 1.23 2.39
C ASP A 41 39.52 1.60 3.49
N ARG A 42 40.42 0.66 3.79
CA ARG A 42 41.41 0.86 4.84
C ARG A 42 42.38 2.02 4.56
N SER A 43 42.68 2.27 3.29
CA SER A 43 43.50 3.41 2.84
C SER A 43 42.88 4.75 3.22
N ASP A 44 41.56 4.84 3.16
CA ASP A 44 40.81 6.09 3.27
C ASP A 44 40.22 6.27 4.67
N THR A 45 40.43 5.30 5.56
CA THR A 45 39.88 5.34 6.92
C THR A 45 40.28 6.61 7.69
N ALA A 46 41.52 7.08 7.55
CA ALA A 46 41.99 8.28 8.25
C ALA A 46 41.32 9.56 7.72
N SER A 47 41.23 9.72 6.40
CA SER A 47 40.58 10.88 5.78
C SER A 47 39.08 10.87 6.01
N VAL A 48 38.42 9.71 5.89
CA VAL A 48 36.99 9.56 6.16
C VAL A 48 36.69 9.82 7.63
N THR A 49 37.50 9.31 8.56
CA THR A 49 37.30 9.59 10.01
C THR A 49 37.38 11.10 10.29
N ALA A 50 38.39 11.80 9.74
CA ALA A 50 38.53 13.24 9.92
C ALA A 50 37.33 14.01 9.33
N ALA A 51 36.92 13.67 8.11
CA ALA A 51 35.76 14.28 7.47
C ALA A 51 34.46 14.08 8.25
N LEU A 52 34.25 12.88 8.81
CA LEU A 52 33.08 12.58 9.65
C LEU A 52 33.12 13.31 11.00
N GLN A 53 34.31 13.48 11.59
CA GLN A 53 34.47 14.19 12.87
C GLN A 53 34.20 15.69 12.74
N ASP A 54 34.56 16.29 11.62
CA ASP A 54 34.34 17.71 11.34
C ASP A 54 32.93 18.01 10.79
N ALA A 55 32.15 16.98 10.48
CA ALA A 55 30.84 17.15 9.86
C ALA A 55 29.78 17.65 10.87
N PRO A 56 28.96 18.66 10.50
CA PRO A 56 27.83 19.09 11.30
C PRO A 56 26.85 17.94 11.56
N GLY A 57 26.34 17.83 12.78
CA GLY A 57 25.37 16.79 13.16
C GLY A 57 26.00 15.47 13.62
N VAL A 58 27.34 15.37 13.66
CA VAL A 58 28.06 14.23 14.22
C VAL A 58 28.50 14.55 15.65
N ALA A 59 28.03 13.74 16.61
CA ALA A 59 28.41 13.85 18.02
C ALA A 59 29.72 13.10 18.33
N GLY A 60 30.03 12.06 17.56
CA GLY A 60 31.28 11.33 17.71
C GLY A 60 31.47 10.24 16.66
N VAL A 61 32.74 9.87 16.46
CA VAL A 61 33.13 8.78 15.57
C VAL A 61 33.93 7.77 16.39
N GLY A 62 33.46 6.52 16.43
CA GLY A 62 34.12 5.42 17.11
C GLY A 62 35.45 5.04 16.45
N ALA A 63 36.29 4.31 17.18
CA ALA A 63 37.55 3.81 16.65
C ALA A 63 37.30 2.88 15.43
N PRO A 64 38.12 2.97 14.37
CA PRO A 64 37.95 2.10 13.21
C PRO A 64 38.10 0.63 13.57
N LEU A 65 37.12 -0.17 13.17
CA LEU A 65 37.10 -1.62 13.33
C LEU A 65 37.47 -2.28 12.00
N PRO A 66 38.65 -2.91 11.87
CA PRO A 66 39.08 -3.51 10.62
C PRO A 66 38.25 -4.77 10.29
N SER A 67 38.03 -5.02 9.00
CA SER A 67 37.48 -6.29 8.51
C SER A 67 38.45 -7.45 8.74
N THR A 68 37.94 -8.69 8.71
CA THR A 68 38.75 -9.91 8.90
C THR A 68 39.87 -10.04 7.87
N ASP A 69 39.63 -9.63 6.64
CA ASP A 69 40.62 -9.62 5.55
C ASP A 69 41.47 -8.34 5.53
N GLY A 70 41.20 -7.39 6.43
CA GLY A 70 41.94 -6.15 6.60
C GLY A 70 41.86 -5.19 5.42
N ARG A 71 40.90 -5.35 4.49
CA ARG A 71 40.70 -4.45 3.34
C ARG A 71 39.79 -3.27 3.66
N LEU A 72 38.82 -3.47 4.53
CA LEU A 72 37.82 -2.46 4.90
C LEU A 72 37.96 -2.09 6.38
N ALA A 73 37.39 -0.94 6.74
CA ALA A 73 37.17 -0.53 8.11
C ALA A 73 35.72 -0.11 8.30
N LYS A 74 35.15 -0.47 9.46
CA LYS A 74 33.83 -0.01 9.91
C LYS A 74 34.02 1.07 10.98
N LEU A 75 33.32 2.17 10.83
CA LEU A 75 33.24 3.28 11.78
C LEU A 75 31.81 3.34 12.32
N ASP A 76 31.66 3.30 13.64
CA ASP A 76 30.38 3.55 14.29
C ASP A 76 30.28 5.06 14.58
N VAL A 77 29.36 5.74 13.89
CA VAL A 77 29.13 7.19 13.95
C VAL A 77 27.90 7.48 14.78
N VAL A 78 28.05 8.38 15.72
CA VAL A 78 27.04 8.78 16.70
C VAL A 78 26.54 10.16 16.26
N LEU A 79 25.26 10.26 15.91
CA LEU A 79 24.65 11.52 15.46
C LEU A 79 24.17 12.37 16.65
N THR A 80 24.12 13.68 16.49
CA THR A 80 23.58 14.58 17.54
C THR A 80 22.08 14.38 17.75
N ASP A 81 21.37 14.16 16.65
CA ASP A 81 19.92 14.06 16.62
C ASP A 81 19.42 12.62 16.73
N PRO A 82 18.18 12.39 17.19
CA PRO A 82 17.58 11.06 17.23
C PRO A 82 17.60 10.39 15.84
N PRO A 83 17.94 9.09 15.73
CA PRO A 83 18.14 8.43 14.43
C PRO A 83 16.95 8.45 13.47
N ASP A 84 15.73 8.53 13.99
CA ASP A 84 14.45 8.55 13.26
C ASP A 84 14.03 9.96 12.78
N SER A 85 14.70 11.00 13.29
CA SER A 85 14.36 12.40 13.02
C SER A 85 14.76 12.85 11.61
N GLU A 86 14.04 13.83 11.07
CA GLU A 86 14.39 14.44 9.77
C GLU A 86 15.77 15.13 9.81
N ALA A 87 16.15 15.71 10.94
CA ALA A 87 17.48 16.33 11.12
C ALA A 87 18.62 15.30 11.00
N ALA A 88 18.44 14.10 11.58
CA ALA A 88 19.38 13.00 11.40
C ALA A 88 19.43 12.53 9.94
N LYS A 89 18.28 12.46 9.25
CA LYS A 89 18.23 12.06 7.84
C LYS A 89 18.97 13.04 6.93
N ASP A 90 18.76 14.34 7.13
CA ASP A 90 19.47 15.38 6.40
C ASP A 90 20.98 15.33 6.67
N THR A 91 21.37 15.07 7.93
CA THR A 91 22.78 14.86 8.29
C THR A 91 23.37 13.70 7.49
N VAL A 92 22.71 12.53 7.46
CA VAL A 92 23.20 11.37 6.69
C VAL A 92 23.29 11.65 5.20
N ARG A 93 22.34 12.39 4.62
CA ARG A 93 22.39 12.81 3.21
C ARG A 93 23.62 13.68 2.93
N ASN A 94 23.92 14.65 3.79
CA ASN A 94 25.11 15.49 3.67
C ASN A 94 26.42 14.70 3.86
N LEU A 95 26.43 13.71 4.76
CA LEU A 95 27.59 12.85 4.97
C LEU A 95 27.88 11.99 3.72
N ARG A 96 26.84 11.48 3.05
CA ARG A 96 26.96 10.74 1.77
C ARG A 96 27.59 11.59 0.66
N GLU A 97 27.38 12.91 0.67
CA GLU A 97 28.01 13.83 -0.27
C GLU A 97 29.46 14.16 0.11
N THR A 98 29.75 14.25 1.42
CA THR A 98 31.09 14.58 1.94
C THR A 98 32.10 13.44 1.73
N VAL A 99 31.67 12.18 1.92
CA VAL A 99 32.51 10.99 1.74
C VAL A 99 31.84 9.98 0.79
N PRO A 100 31.80 10.27 -0.53
CA PRO A 100 31.03 9.50 -1.50
C PRO A 100 31.53 8.06 -1.69
N ASP A 101 32.81 7.81 -1.41
CA ASP A 101 33.43 6.48 -1.50
C ASP A 101 33.12 5.59 -0.29
N ALA A 102 32.49 6.14 0.76
CA ALA A 102 32.08 5.38 1.94
C ALA A 102 30.64 4.86 1.81
N THR A 103 30.42 3.64 2.28
CA THR A 103 29.07 3.03 2.34
C THR A 103 28.44 3.26 3.70
N PHE A 104 27.23 3.80 3.70
CA PHE A 104 26.46 4.09 4.91
C PHE A 104 25.37 3.03 5.13
N GLY A 105 25.23 2.54 6.35
CA GLY A 105 24.20 1.56 6.71
C GLY A 105 23.80 1.63 8.17
N ALA A 106 22.86 0.76 8.54
CA ALA A 106 22.19 0.77 9.84
C ALA A 106 21.47 2.09 10.17
N SER A 107 20.75 2.09 11.29
CA SER A 107 20.04 3.24 11.86
C SER A 107 19.35 4.11 10.80
N THR A 108 19.66 5.41 10.78
CA THR A 108 19.09 6.43 9.89
C THR A 108 19.35 6.14 8.41
N ALA A 109 20.53 5.61 8.05
CA ALA A 109 20.84 5.30 6.65
C ALA A 109 19.92 4.22 6.09
N SER A 110 19.71 3.13 6.84
CA SER A 110 18.78 2.07 6.43
C SER A 110 17.32 2.54 6.38
N GLU A 111 16.93 3.49 7.23
CA GLU A 111 15.58 4.07 7.19
C GLU A 111 15.36 4.96 5.96
N ILE A 112 16.37 5.77 5.57
CA ILE A 112 16.35 6.52 4.32
C ILE A 112 16.24 5.57 3.14
N ASP A 113 17.13 4.57 3.06
CA ASP A 113 17.17 3.63 1.94
C ASP A 113 15.87 2.85 1.80
N LEU A 114 15.26 2.44 2.92
CA LEU A 114 13.96 1.79 2.93
C LEU A 114 12.84 2.74 2.46
N ALA A 115 12.83 4.00 2.92
CA ALA A 115 11.82 4.97 2.53
C ALA A 115 11.90 5.32 1.03
N ASP A 116 13.12 5.47 0.50
CA ASP A 116 13.38 5.73 -0.92
C ASP A 116 12.98 4.53 -1.78
N ALA A 117 13.35 3.31 -1.37
CA ALA A 117 12.93 2.07 -2.04
C ALA A 117 11.40 1.95 -2.08
N GLN A 118 10.72 2.19 -0.96
CA GLN A 118 9.25 2.15 -0.90
C GLN A 118 8.59 3.24 -1.75
N SER A 119 9.21 4.42 -1.87
CA SER A 119 8.73 5.49 -2.74
C SER A 119 8.82 5.11 -4.21
N HIS A 120 9.97 4.56 -4.60
CA HIS A 120 10.18 4.01 -5.93
C HIS A 120 9.17 2.89 -6.24
N ASP A 121 9.01 1.93 -5.32
CA ASP A 121 8.07 0.83 -5.48
C ASP A 121 6.63 1.33 -5.63
N ARG A 122 6.19 2.33 -4.85
CA ARG A 122 4.86 2.93 -5.05
C ARG A 122 4.72 3.56 -6.45
N ALA A 123 5.74 4.27 -6.91
CA ALA A 123 5.72 4.93 -8.21
C ALA A 123 5.72 3.93 -9.38
N VAL A 124 6.28 2.73 -9.20
CA VAL A 124 6.39 1.70 -10.25
C VAL A 124 5.28 0.65 -10.15
N VAL A 125 5.07 0.07 -8.97
CA VAL A 125 4.15 -1.06 -8.73
C VAL A 125 2.69 -0.64 -8.92
N ILE A 126 2.29 0.54 -8.42
CA ILE A 126 0.90 1.01 -8.55
C ILE A 126 0.46 1.11 -10.02
N PRO A 127 1.16 1.88 -10.90
CA PRO A 127 0.75 1.96 -12.30
C PRO A 127 0.93 0.63 -13.04
N LEU A 128 1.94 -0.18 -12.68
CA LEU A 128 2.13 -1.51 -13.27
C LEU A 128 0.93 -2.42 -12.99
N VAL A 129 0.49 -2.52 -11.73
CA VAL A 129 -0.66 -3.34 -11.33
C VAL A 129 -1.93 -2.83 -11.99
N LEU A 130 -2.16 -1.52 -12.01
CA LEU A 130 -3.31 -0.93 -12.71
C LEU A 130 -3.29 -1.25 -14.20
N GLY A 131 -2.12 -1.16 -14.84
CA GLY A 131 -1.94 -1.51 -16.25
C GLY A 131 -2.22 -2.98 -16.53
N VAL A 132 -1.67 -3.89 -15.72
CA VAL A 132 -1.91 -5.33 -15.85
C VAL A 132 -3.39 -5.68 -15.65
N VAL A 133 -4.01 -5.16 -14.59
CA VAL A 133 -5.45 -5.37 -14.33
C VAL A 133 -6.28 -4.81 -15.47
N LEU A 134 -5.95 -3.61 -15.98
CA LEU A 134 -6.64 -3.01 -17.11
C LEU A 134 -6.55 -3.89 -18.35
N LEU A 135 -5.37 -4.41 -18.67
CA LEU A 135 -5.17 -5.30 -19.81
C LEU A 135 -5.96 -6.60 -19.67
N VAL A 136 -5.96 -7.22 -18.48
CA VAL A 136 -6.74 -8.42 -18.18
C VAL A 136 -8.23 -8.16 -18.34
N LEU A 137 -8.74 -7.05 -17.78
CA LEU A 137 -10.14 -6.66 -17.93
C LEU A 137 -10.50 -6.36 -19.38
N ILE A 138 -9.65 -5.66 -20.14
CA ILE A 138 -9.86 -5.43 -21.58
C ILE A 138 -9.94 -6.75 -22.33
N ALA A 139 -9.05 -7.70 -22.03
CA ALA A 139 -9.05 -9.02 -22.69
C ALA A 139 -10.33 -9.82 -22.38
N LEU A 140 -10.78 -9.82 -21.13
CA LEU A 140 -11.96 -10.56 -20.67
C LEU A 140 -13.27 -9.93 -21.18
N LEU A 141 -13.40 -8.61 -21.03
CA LEU A 141 -14.61 -7.89 -21.40
C LEU A 141 -14.68 -7.58 -22.91
N ARG A 142 -13.54 -7.59 -23.61
CA ARG A 142 -13.39 -7.09 -24.99
C ARG A 142 -13.91 -5.66 -25.17
N ALA A 143 -13.88 -4.87 -24.11
CA ALA A 143 -14.36 -3.51 -24.02
C ALA A 143 -13.27 -2.62 -23.42
N LEU A 144 -13.27 -1.32 -23.74
CA LEU A 144 -12.30 -0.35 -23.23
C LEU A 144 -12.90 0.53 -22.13
N VAL A 145 -14.17 0.94 -22.30
CA VAL A 145 -14.84 1.88 -21.39
C VAL A 145 -15.15 1.22 -20.04
N ALA A 146 -15.74 0.02 -20.04
CA ALA A 146 -16.07 -0.70 -18.81
C ALA A 146 -14.85 -0.95 -17.90
N PRO A 147 -13.73 -1.53 -18.38
CA PRO A 147 -12.53 -1.70 -17.55
C PRO A 147 -11.97 -0.39 -16.97
N LEU A 148 -11.97 0.68 -17.77
CA LEU A 148 -11.45 1.98 -17.33
C LEU A 148 -12.29 2.57 -16.20
N LEU A 149 -13.62 2.53 -16.35
CA LEU A 149 -14.54 3.01 -15.30
C LEU A 149 -14.43 2.17 -14.04
N VAL A 150 -14.38 0.85 -14.16
CA VAL A 150 -14.22 -0.06 -13.02
C VAL A 150 -12.91 0.24 -12.28
N ILE A 151 -11.78 0.36 -12.97
CA ILE A 151 -10.51 0.70 -12.34
C ILE A 151 -10.56 2.08 -11.69
N ALA A 152 -11.14 3.08 -12.35
CA ALA A 152 -11.31 4.41 -11.77
C ALA A 152 -12.10 4.34 -10.46
N THR A 153 -13.16 3.54 -10.40
CA THR A 153 -13.92 3.36 -9.15
C THR A 153 -13.12 2.68 -8.04
N VAL A 154 -12.27 1.70 -8.36
CA VAL A 154 -11.37 1.05 -7.39
C VAL A 154 -10.36 2.06 -6.84
N VAL A 155 -9.75 2.87 -7.70
CA VAL A 155 -8.78 3.90 -7.29
C VAL A 155 -9.44 4.94 -6.40
N VAL A 156 -10.63 5.43 -6.76
CA VAL A 156 -11.39 6.39 -5.94
C VAL A 156 -11.78 5.76 -4.60
N SER A 157 -12.22 4.50 -4.59
CA SER A 157 -12.55 3.75 -3.37
C SER A 157 -11.35 3.62 -2.44
N TYR A 158 -10.18 3.31 -3.01
CA TYR A 158 -8.93 3.22 -2.25
C TYR A 158 -8.56 4.55 -1.58
N PHE A 159 -8.61 5.67 -2.30
CA PHE A 159 -8.31 6.97 -1.69
C PHE A 159 -9.36 7.39 -0.66
N ALA A 160 -10.64 7.07 -0.88
CA ALA A 160 -11.70 7.31 0.09
C ALA A 160 -11.49 6.47 1.36
N ALA A 161 -11.15 5.19 1.23
CA ALA A 161 -10.82 4.31 2.34
C ALA A 161 -9.58 4.81 3.08
N LEU A 162 -8.50 5.18 2.38
CA LEU A 162 -7.28 5.73 2.96
C LEU A 162 -7.56 7.01 3.77
N GLY A 163 -8.36 7.92 3.22
CA GLY A 163 -8.77 9.14 3.92
C GLY A 163 -9.63 8.86 5.15
N ALA A 164 -10.60 7.95 5.05
CA ALA A 164 -11.46 7.56 6.17
C ALA A 164 -10.65 6.85 7.27
N SER A 165 -9.76 5.94 6.90
CA SER A 165 -8.86 5.26 7.83
C SER A 165 -7.90 6.23 8.50
N TRP A 166 -7.36 7.22 7.78
CA TRP A 166 -6.52 8.27 8.37
C TRP A 166 -7.26 9.03 9.48
N LEU A 167 -8.54 9.37 9.28
CA LEU A 167 -9.34 10.01 10.33
C LEU A 167 -9.47 9.12 11.57
N LEU A 168 -9.72 7.82 11.39
CA LEU A 168 -9.77 6.88 12.51
C LEU A 168 -8.42 6.75 13.21
N PHE A 169 -7.33 6.64 12.45
CA PHE A 169 -5.98 6.56 13.02
C PHE A 169 -5.66 7.79 13.86
N ARG A 170 -5.97 8.98 13.34
CA ARG A 170 -5.69 10.22 14.03
C ARG A 170 -6.56 10.46 15.26
N TYR A 171 -7.87 10.24 15.16
CA TYR A 171 -8.84 10.66 16.18
C TYR A 171 -9.30 9.54 17.11
N VAL A 172 -9.27 8.28 16.66
CA VAL A 172 -9.73 7.13 17.46
C VAL A 172 -8.55 6.36 18.04
N PHE A 173 -7.57 6.02 17.21
CA PHE A 173 -6.41 5.23 17.65
C PHE A 173 -5.24 6.09 18.17
N GLY A 174 -5.25 7.40 17.91
CA GLY A 174 -4.20 8.33 18.36
C GLY A 174 -2.85 8.14 17.66
N PHE A 175 -2.80 7.45 16.52
CA PHE A 175 -1.56 7.24 15.79
C PHE A 175 -1.03 8.57 15.22
N PRO A 176 0.28 8.86 15.37
CA PRO A 176 0.85 10.13 14.91
C PRO A 176 1.05 10.19 13.39
N ALA A 177 1.25 9.02 12.75
CA ALA A 177 1.52 8.90 11.32
C ALA A 177 0.98 7.59 10.74
N LEU A 178 0.87 7.55 9.41
CA LEU A 178 0.66 6.30 8.67
C LEU A 178 2.01 5.64 8.41
N ASP A 179 2.09 4.33 8.60
CA ASP A 179 3.24 3.56 8.14
C ASP A 179 3.39 3.67 6.61
N THR A 180 4.62 3.88 6.15
CA THR A 180 4.95 4.10 4.74
C THR A 180 4.62 2.89 3.85
N GLN A 181 4.59 1.68 4.42
CA GLN A 181 4.24 0.43 3.73
C GLN A 181 2.72 0.20 3.65
N VAL A 182 1.94 0.74 4.60
CA VAL A 182 0.48 0.53 4.66
C VAL A 182 -0.21 1.03 3.39
N ALA A 183 0.24 2.16 2.82
CA ALA A 183 -0.34 2.69 1.60
C ALA A 183 -0.21 1.69 0.44
N LEU A 184 1.00 1.17 0.19
CA LEU A 184 1.24 0.23 -0.90
C LEU A 184 0.54 -1.10 -0.65
N MET A 185 0.65 -1.66 0.55
CA MET A 185 0.03 -2.93 0.92
C MET A 185 -1.50 -2.86 0.85
N GLY A 186 -2.08 -1.79 1.40
CA GLY A 186 -3.52 -1.55 1.35
C GLY A 186 -4.04 -1.38 -0.08
N PHE A 187 -3.26 -0.72 -0.94
CA PHE A 187 -3.58 -0.61 -2.37
C PHE A 187 -3.58 -1.99 -3.04
N LEU A 188 -2.53 -2.80 -2.82
CA LEU A 188 -2.42 -4.13 -3.40
C LEU A 188 -3.58 -5.03 -2.96
N PHE A 189 -3.94 -5.03 -1.67
CA PHE A 189 -5.08 -5.81 -1.18
C PHE A 189 -6.41 -5.29 -1.74
N MET A 190 -6.65 -3.97 -1.74
CA MET A 190 -7.90 -3.43 -2.29
C MET A 190 -8.06 -3.71 -3.77
N VAL A 191 -6.99 -3.62 -4.56
CA VAL A 191 -7.05 -3.98 -5.98
C VAL A 191 -7.25 -5.49 -6.14
N ALA A 192 -6.48 -6.33 -5.44
CA ALA A 192 -6.60 -7.78 -5.55
C ALA A 192 -8.03 -8.26 -5.22
N LEU A 193 -8.59 -7.78 -4.11
CA LEU A 193 -9.94 -8.16 -3.68
C LEU A 193 -11.03 -7.51 -4.54
N GLY A 194 -10.86 -6.23 -4.89
CA GLY A 194 -11.87 -5.47 -5.63
C GLY A 194 -12.04 -5.94 -7.08
N VAL A 195 -10.94 -6.34 -7.74
CA VAL A 195 -10.96 -6.77 -9.15
C VAL A 195 -11.75 -8.06 -9.32
N ASP A 196 -11.55 -9.07 -8.47
CA ASP A 196 -12.21 -10.38 -8.59
C ASP A 196 -13.73 -10.23 -8.57
N TYR A 197 -14.24 -9.45 -7.62
CA TYR A 197 -15.67 -9.23 -7.53
C TYR A 197 -16.17 -8.32 -8.65
N ASN A 198 -15.43 -7.27 -9.02
CA ASN A 198 -15.83 -6.38 -10.13
C ASN A 198 -15.95 -7.15 -11.43
N LEU A 199 -15.04 -8.09 -11.65
CA LEU A 199 -15.10 -9.01 -12.77
C LEU A 199 -16.36 -9.88 -12.70
N PHE A 200 -16.70 -10.45 -11.53
CA PHE A 200 -17.90 -11.28 -11.36
C PHE A 200 -19.20 -10.49 -11.62
N LEU A 201 -19.30 -9.25 -11.13
CA LEU A 201 -20.47 -8.41 -11.38
C LEU A 201 -20.56 -8.06 -12.87
N VAL A 202 -19.48 -7.57 -13.48
CA VAL A 202 -19.54 -7.10 -14.87
C VAL A 202 -19.69 -8.25 -15.86
N SER A 203 -19.10 -9.42 -15.60
CA SER A 203 -19.35 -10.62 -16.40
C SER A 203 -20.82 -11.02 -16.33
N ARG A 204 -21.44 -10.98 -15.15
CA ARG A 204 -22.86 -11.30 -15.00
C ARG A 204 -23.76 -10.27 -15.66
N ILE A 205 -23.47 -8.97 -15.50
CA ILE A 205 -24.18 -7.91 -16.21
C ILE A 205 -24.09 -8.14 -17.72
N ARG A 206 -22.93 -8.53 -18.24
CA ARG A 206 -22.73 -8.83 -19.66
C ARG A 206 -23.59 -10.01 -20.12
N GLU A 207 -23.61 -11.09 -19.34
CA GLU A 207 -24.43 -12.27 -19.61
C GLU A 207 -25.92 -11.91 -19.65
N GLU A 208 -26.42 -11.12 -18.70
CA GLU A 208 -27.83 -10.73 -18.65
C GLU A 208 -28.18 -9.70 -19.74
N ALA A 209 -27.28 -8.76 -20.04
CA ALA A 209 -27.43 -7.78 -21.12
C ALA A 209 -27.36 -8.42 -22.52
N ALA A 210 -26.75 -9.60 -22.65
CA ALA A 210 -26.78 -10.39 -23.89
C ALA A 210 -28.19 -10.86 -24.28
N HIS A 211 -29.08 -11.00 -23.29
CA HIS A 211 -30.41 -11.60 -23.44
C HIS A 211 -31.54 -10.56 -23.39
N GLY A 212 -31.24 -9.26 -23.35
CA GLY A 212 -32.26 -8.22 -23.19
C GLY A 212 -31.73 -6.78 -23.24
N ASP A 213 -32.50 -5.85 -22.67
CA ASP A 213 -32.12 -4.44 -22.55
C ASP A 213 -30.98 -4.25 -21.54
N HIS A 214 -30.02 -3.37 -21.85
CA HIS A 214 -28.83 -3.09 -21.03
C HIS A 214 -29.21 -2.70 -19.60
N ARG A 215 -30.25 -1.88 -19.44
CA ARG A 215 -30.74 -1.48 -18.11
C ARG A 215 -31.24 -2.67 -17.30
N ALA A 216 -32.03 -3.54 -17.92
CA ALA A 216 -32.52 -4.75 -17.29
C ALA A 216 -31.38 -5.72 -16.94
N GLY A 217 -30.36 -5.82 -17.81
CA GLY A 217 -29.17 -6.62 -17.58
C GLY A 217 -28.35 -6.16 -16.37
N VAL A 218 -28.14 -4.84 -16.22
CA VAL A 218 -27.46 -4.25 -15.05
C VAL A 218 -28.20 -4.57 -13.76
N LEU A 219 -29.53 -4.35 -13.73
CA LEU A 219 -30.34 -4.56 -12.54
C LEU A 219 -30.42 -6.05 -12.15
N ARG A 220 -30.60 -6.95 -13.12
CA ARG A 220 -30.62 -8.41 -12.86
C ARG A 220 -29.26 -8.92 -12.42
N GLY A 221 -28.19 -8.48 -13.07
CA GLY A 221 -26.82 -8.84 -12.69
C GLY A 221 -26.53 -8.45 -11.25
N LEU A 222 -26.92 -7.23 -10.85
CA LEU A 222 -26.80 -6.77 -9.47
C LEU A 222 -27.66 -7.59 -8.50
N ALA A 223 -28.93 -7.86 -8.82
CA ALA A 223 -29.84 -8.61 -7.95
C ALA A 223 -29.35 -10.05 -7.68
N VAL A 224 -28.81 -10.71 -8.70
CA VAL A 224 -28.34 -12.10 -8.59
C VAL A 224 -27.00 -12.20 -7.84
N THR A 225 -26.10 -11.25 -8.06
CA THR A 225 -24.74 -11.32 -7.50
C THR A 225 -24.59 -10.58 -6.18
N GLY A 226 -25.45 -9.59 -5.91
CA GLY A 226 -25.32 -8.68 -4.78
C GLY A 226 -25.31 -9.39 -3.43
N GLY A 227 -26.16 -10.41 -3.24
CA GLY A 227 -26.20 -11.16 -1.98
C GLY A 227 -24.91 -11.93 -1.68
N VAL A 228 -24.36 -12.63 -2.68
CA VAL A 228 -23.12 -13.41 -2.55
C VAL A 228 -21.91 -12.51 -2.37
N ILE A 229 -21.84 -11.42 -3.13
CA ILE A 229 -20.71 -10.48 -3.02
C ILE A 229 -20.76 -9.75 -1.68
N SER A 230 -21.95 -9.33 -1.22
CA SER A 230 -22.10 -8.62 0.06
C SER A 230 -21.72 -9.50 1.25
N SER A 231 -22.13 -10.77 1.23
CA SER A 231 -21.76 -11.70 2.30
C SER A 231 -20.26 -12.01 2.30
N ALA A 232 -19.66 -12.23 1.14
CA ALA A 232 -18.22 -12.45 1.01
C ALA A 232 -17.42 -11.21 1.45
N GLY A 233 -17.83 -10.02 1.04
CA GLY A 233 -17.21 -8.75 1.43
C GLY A 233 -17.29 -8.51 2.93
N LEU A 234 -18.42 -8.83 3.58
CA LEU A 234 -18.56 -8.72 5.03
C LEU A 234 -17.62 -9.68 5.77
N VAL A 235 -17.51 -10.94 5.32
CA VAL A 235 -16.60 -11.93 5.91
C VAL A 235 -15.15 -11.47 5.77
N LEU A 236 -14.73 -11.02 4.57
CA LEU A 236 -13.39 -10.50 4.34
C LEU A 236 -13.09 -9.27 5.20
N ALA A 237 -14.03 -8.32 5.28
CA ALA A 237 -13.89 -7.14 6.12
C ALA A 237 -13.72 -7.51 7.60
N ALA A 238 -14.43 -8.53 8.08
CA ALA A 238 -14.25 -9.04 9.43
C ALA A 238 -12.88 -9.71 9.62
N THR A 239 -12.42 -10.51 8.64
CA THR A 239 -11.10 -11.17 8.70
C THR A 239 -9.95 -10.16 8.73
N PHE A 240 -9.96 -9.15 7.85
CA PHE A 240 -8.96 -8.08 7.89
C PHE A 240 -9.12 -7.20 9.13
N GLY A 241 -10.36 -6.93 9.56
CA GLY A 241 -10.63 -6.20 10.79
C GLY A 241 -10.04 -6.89 12.03
N ALA A 242 -9.94 -8.22 12.04
CA ALA A 242 -9.31 -8.96 13.13
C ALA A 242 -7.80 -8.66 13.28
N LEU A 243 -7.11 -8.22 12.22
CA LEU A 243 -5.73 -7.72 12.34
C LEU A 243 -5.64 -6.48 13.24
N GLY A 244 -6.74 -5.75 13.41
CA GLY A 244 -6.88 -4.64 14.37
C GLY A 244 -6.68 -5.04 15.84
N VAL A 245 -6.79 -6.34 16.15
CA VAL A 245 -6.55 -6.86 17.51
C VAL A 245 -5.05 -7.06 17.78
N MET A 246 -4.23 -7.15 16.73
CA MET A 246 -2.80 -7.37 16.87
C MET A 246 -2.12 -6.15 17.51
N PRO A 247 -1.18 -6.33 18.45
CA PRO A 247 -0.52 -5.23 19.14
C PRO A 247 0.56 -4.55 18.30
N VAL A 248 0.41 -4.55 16.97
CA VAL A 248 1.37 -4.04 15.99
C VAL A 248 0.67 -3.00 15.13
N THR A 249 1.11 -1.75 15.20
CA THR A 249 0.46 -0.59 14.58
C THR A 249 0.27 -0.78 13.08
N MET A 250 1.28 -1.29 12.38
CA MET A 250 1.19 -1.62 10.95
C MET A 250 0.05 -2.60 10.66
N MET A 251 -0.11 -3.66 11.46
CA MET A 251 -1.17 -4.66 11.27
C MET A 251 -2.55 -4.07 11.51
N VAL A 252 -2.69 -3.23 12.54
CA VAL A 252 -3.94 -2.49 12.79
C VAL A 252 -4.26 -1.57 11.63
N GLN A 253 -3.27 -0.82 11.14
CA GLN A 253 -3.45 0.12 10.04
C GLN A 253 -3.85 -0.60 8.75
N VAL A 254 -3.17 -1.69 8.38
CA VAL A 254 -3.58 -2.53 7.22
C VAL A 254 -4.98 -3.10 7.43
N GLY A 255 -5.26 -3.67 8.60
CA GLY A 255 -6.55 -4.30 8.90
C GLY A 255 -7.72 -3.34 8.78
N VAL A 256 -7.61 -2.15 9.39
CA VAL A 256 -8.64 -1.11 9.34
C VAL A 256 -8.79 -0.57 7.92
N LEU A 257 -7.68 -0.28 7.22
CA LEU A 257 -7.69 0.23 5.85
C LEU A 257 -8.39 -0.73 4.88
N VAL A 258 -7.96 -1.99 4.88
CA VAL A 258 -8.52 -3.00 3.98
C VAL A 258 -9.97 -3.33 4.36
N SER A 259 -10.29 -3.44 5.65
CA SER A 259 -11.66 -3.69 6.11
C SER A 259 -12.62 -2.59 5.65
N LEU A 260 -12.29 -1.32 5.89
CA LEU A 260 -13.10 -0.19 5.43
C LEU A 260 -13.17 -0.10 3.92
N GLY A 261 -12.05 -0.33 3.24
CA GLY A 261 -11.98 -0.33 1.79
C GLY A 261 -12.91 -1.38 1.16
N VAL A 262 -12.89 -2.60 1.70
CA VAL A 262 -13.76 -3.69 1.23
C VAL A 262 -15.23 -3.38 1.51
N LEU A 263 -15.57 -2.84 2.69
CA LEU A 263 -16.94 -2.44 3.00
C LEU A 263 -17.43 -1.33 2.07
N LEU A 264 -16.61 -0.31 1.84
CA LEU A 264 -16.93 0.79 0.92
C LEU A 264 -17.11 0.27 -0.51
N ASP A 265 -16.19 -0.58 -0.98
CA ASP A 265 -16.29 -1.18 -2.31
C ASP A 265 -17.58 -1.99 -2.46
N THR A 266 -17.87 -2.84 -1.47
CA THR A 266 -19.01 -3.77 -1.49
C THR A 266 -20.35 -3.04 -1.44
N PHE A 267 -20.54 -2.16 -0.46
CA PHE A 267 -21.85 -1.54 -0.20
C PHE A 267 -22.10 -0.27 -0.99
N PHE A 268 -21.05 0.46 -1.37
CA PHE A 268 -21.21 1.74 -2.06
C PHE A 268 -20.80 1.65 -3.52
N VAL A 269 -19.55 1.26 -3.78
CA VAL A 269 -19.00 1.33 -5.15
C VAL A 269 -19.72 0.33 -6.06
N ARG A 270 -19.80 -0.92 -5.65
CA ARG A 270 -20.35 -2.00 -6.44
C ARG A 270 -21.87 -1.99 -6.51
N SER A 271 -22.53 -1.59 -5.43
CA SER A 271 -23.99 -1.61 -5.35
C SER A 271 -24.63 -0.36 -5.96
N VAL A 272 -23.90 0.76 -6.00
CA VAL A 272 -24.43 2.05 -6.47
C VAL A 272 -23.60 2.63 -7.61
N VAL A 273 -22.31 2.88 -7.39
CA VAL A 273 -21.46 3.65 -8.33
C VAL A 273 -21.29 2.91 -9.66
N VAL A 274 -20.92 1.63 -9.63
CA VAL A 274 -20.69 0.83 -10.84
C VAL A 274 -21.97 0.66 -11.66
N PRO A 275 -23.12 0.26 -11.08
CA PRO A 275 -24.40 0.26 -11.79
C PRO A 275 -24.79 1.62 -12.34
N ALA A 276 -24.63 2.70 -11.56
CA ALA A 276 -24.95 4.06 -12.02
C ALA A 276 -24.11 4.47 -13.24
N LEU A 277 -22.79 4.24 -13.19
CA LEU A 277 -21.89 4.51 -14.30
C LEU A 277 -22.20 3.64 -15.53
N ALA A 278 -22.56 2.38 -15.33
CA ALA A 278 -22.95 1.49 -16.41
C ALA A 278 -24.27 1.94 -17.07
N LEU A 279 -25.23 2.43 -16.29
CA LEU A 279 -26.50 2.95 -16.79
C LEU A 279 -26.34 4.30 -17.51
N ASP A 280 -25.50 5.19 -16.97
CA ASP A 280 -25.24 6.52 -17.52
C ASP A 280 -24.48 6.45 -18.86
N THR A 281 -23.42 5.65 -18.92
CA THR A 281 -22.68 5.40 -20.17
C THR A 281 -23.45 4.52 -21.16
N GLY A 282 -24.45 3.78 -20.69
CA GLY A 282 -25.38 2.99 -21.49
C GLY A 282 -24.65 2.08 -22.48
N ARG A 283 -24.99 2.20 -23.77
CA ARG A 283 -24.40 1.38 -24.85
C ARG A 283 -22.88 1.57 -25.02
N HIS A 284 -22.33 2.70 -24.59
CA HIS A 284 -20.91 2.99 -24.72
C HIS A 284 -20.07 2.25 -23.70
N PHE A 285 -20.67 1.74 -22.61
CA PHE A 285 -20.02 0.92 -21.61
C PHE A 285 -19.30 -0.29 -22.22
N TRP A 286 -19.90 -0.90 -23.25
CA TRP A 286 -19.37 -2.08 -23.93
C TRP A 286 -18.46 -1.77 -25.13
N TRP A 287 -18.25 -0.49 -25.46
CA TRP A 287 -17.44 -0.13 -26.62
C TRP A 287 -15.98 -0.60 -26.44
N PRO A 288 -15.34 -1.22 -27.46
CA PRO A 288 -15.75 -1.38 -28.86
C PRO A 288 -16.42 -2.73 -29.21
N ALA A 289 -16.75 -3.58 -28.24
CA ALA A 289 -17.42 -4.85 -28.52
C ALA A 289 -18.72 -4.61 -29.29
N ARG A 290 -18.80 -5.12 -30.53
CA ARG A 290 -20.05 -5.14 -31.31
C ARG A 290 -21.07 -6.00 -30.58
N ARG A 291 -22.34 -5.57 -30.70
CA ARG A 291 -23.59 -6.21 -30.29
C ARG A 291 -23.38 -7.64 -29.79
N ILE A 292 -23.71 -7.90 -28.53
CA ILE A 292 -23.89 -9.26 -28.07
C ILE A 292 -25.13 -9.79 -28.80
N GLU A 293 -24.92 -10.49 -29.91
CA GLU A 293 -25.99 -11.11 -30.69
C GLU A 293 -26.61 -12.21 -29.83
N ALA A 294 -27.88 -12.04 -29.48
CA ALA A 294 -28.65 -13.07 -28.79
C ALA A 294 -28.64 -14.35 -29.66
N PRO A 295 -28.37 -15.53 -29.09
CA PRO A 295 -28.56 -16.79 -29.81
C PRO A 295 -30.00 -16.86 -30.32
N PRO A 296 -30.25 -17.36 -31.55
CA PRO A 296 -31.59 -17.40 -32.11
C PRO A 296 -32.53 -18.14 -31.15
N ALA A 297 -33.65 -17.50 -30.82
CA ALA A 297 -34.66 -18.04 -29.92
C ALA A 297 -35.03 -19.47 -30.36
N LYS A 298 -34.88 -20.45 -29.46
CA LYS A 298 -35.33 -21.82 -29.69
C LYS A 298 -36.83 -21.75 -30.00
N ARG A 299 -37.21 -22.11 -31.23
CA ARG A 299 -38.62 -22.20 -31.64
C ARG A 299 -39.36 -23.11 -30.66
N PRO A 300 -40.60 -22.79 -30.26
CA PRO A 300 -41.41 -23.69 -29.45
C PRO A 300 -41.46 -25.05 -30.15
N ARG A 301 -41.10 -26.12 -29.42
CA ARG A 301 -41.36 -27.49 -29.89
C ARG A 301 -42.86 -27.62 -30.05
N GLU A 302 -43.32 -27.67 -31.30
CA GLU A 302 -44.66 -28.10 -31.64
C GLU A 302 -44.87 -29.48 -31.00
N VAL A 303 -45.76 -29.53 -30.01
CA VAL A 303 -46.17 -30.78 -29.39
C VAL A 303 -47.07 -31.46 -30.41
N ALA A 304 -46.52 -32.45 -31.12
CA ALA A 304 -47.29 -33.31 -31.99
C ALA A 304 -48.27 -34.13 -31.12
N HIS A 305 -49.54 -33.77 -31.18
CA HIS A 305 -50.62 -34.65 -30.73
C HIS A 305 -50.80 -35.76 -31.76
N HIS A 306 -50.50 -36.99 -31.35
CA HIS A 306 -50.98 -38.22 -31.98
C HIS A 306 -51.48 -39.16 -30.89
#